data_AF-A0A927FC92-F1
#
_entry.id   AF-A0A927FC92-F1
#
_cell.length_a   1.000
_cell.length_b   1.000
_cell.length_c   1.000
_cell.angle_alpha   90.00
_cell.angle_beta   90.00
_cell.angle_gamma   90.00
#
_symmetry.space_group_name_H-M   'P 1'
#
loop_
_entity.id
_entity.type
_entity.pdbx_description
1 polymer ?
#
loop_
_entity_poly.entity_id
_entity_poly.type
_entity_poly.pdbx_seq_one_letter_code
_entity_poly.pdbx_strand_id
1 'polypeptide(L)'
;MKLSHSVSGALRKFAYFLSSGTHYKLEGIEYLDLYGDEPSAIEMAYAIFANVLEVDEEGTVLNAKYAEERATNYIRSYCDPKFEVEPPYEDWEIELH
;
A
#
# COMPACT_ATOMS: atom_id res chain seq x y z
N MET A 1 -9.91 17.90 -12.60
CA MET A 1 -8.44 17.78 -12.70
C MET A 1 -8.12 16.31 -12.95
N LYS A 2 -7.07 15.98 -13.72
CA LYS A 2 -6.59 14.59 -13.88
C LYS A 2 -5.40 14.36 -12.95
N LEU A 3 -5.16 13.12 -12.52
CA LEU A 3 -3.93 12.78 -11.81
C LEU A 3 -2.70 13.04 -12.70
N SER A 4 -1.59 13.43 -12.09
CA SER A 4 -0.32 13.57 -12.80
C SER A 4 0.18 12.22 -13.32
N HIS A 5 1.12 12.24 -14.26
CA HIS A 5 1.78 11.02 -14.72
C HIS A 5 2.60 10.33 -13.61
N SER A 6 3.16 11.09 -12.68
CA SER A 6 3.93 10.55 -11.56
C SER A 6 3.03 9.76 -10.59
N VAL A 7 1.90 10.35 -10.18
CA VAL A 7 0.91 9.69 -9.32
C VAL A 7 0.30 8.48 -10.02
N SER A 8 -0.13 8.63 -11.28
CA SER A 8 -0.68 7.52 -12.07
C SER A 8 0.34 6.37 -12.22
N GLY A 9 1.61 6.71 -12.38
CA GLY A 9 2.71 5.75 -12.48
C GLY A 9 2.97 5.01 -11.16
N ALA A 10 2.93 5.71 -10.03
CA ALA A 10 3.07 5.12 -8.70
C ALA A 10 1.93 4.15 -8.41
N LEU A 11 0.68 4.60 -8.57
CA LEU A 11 -0.52 3.78 -8.36
C LEU A 11 -0.52 2.52 -9.23
N ARG A 12 -0.27 2.66 -10.54
CA ARG A 12 -0.24 1.51 -11.46
C ARG A 12 0.83 0.49 -11.08
N LYS A 13 2.02 0.93 -10.66
CA LYS A 13 3.10 0.03 -10.25
C LYS A 13 2.77 -0.69 -8.96
N PHE A 14 2.29 0.05 -7.94
CA PHE A 14 1.87 -0.54 -6.68
C PHE A 14 0.79 -1.60 -6.91
N ALA A 15 -0.25 -1.26 -7.68
CA ALA A 15 -1.31 -2.19 -8.04
C ALA A 15 -0.79 -3.45 -8.73
N TYR A 16 0.10 -3.29 -9.71
CA TYR A 16 0.70 -4.42 -10.43
C TYR A 16 1.48 -5.35 -9.50
N PHE A 17 2.36 -4.82 -8.65
CA PHE A 17 3.18 -5.65 -7.76
C PHE A 17 2.34 -6.32 -6.67
N LEU A 18 1.36 -5.61 -6.12
CA LEU A 18 0.47 -6.15 -5.10
C LEU A 18 -0.43 -7.25 -5.69
N SER A 19 -1.06 -7.04 -6.85
CA SER A 19 -1.97 -8.03 -7.42
C SER A 19 -1.28 -9.22 -8.06
N SER A 20 0.01 -9.11 -8.39
CA SER A 20 0.78 -10.22 -8.97
C SER A 20 1.43 -11.13 -7.93
N GLY A 21 1.42 -10.74 -6.64
CA GLY A 21 2.13 -11.48 -5.59
C GLY A 21 3.65 -11.29 -5.63
N THR A 22 4.16 -10.32 -6.41
CA THR A 22 5.60 -10.15 -6.66
C THR A 22 6.22 -8.99 -5.88
N HIS A 23 5.48 -8.38 -4.95
CA HIS A 23 6.04 -7.32 -4.13
C HIS A 23 7.08 -7.88 -3.15
N TYR A 24 8.33 -7.39 -3.24
CA TYR A 24 9.48 -7.92 -2.49
C TYR A 24 9.33 -7.90 -0.96
N LYS A 25 8.53 -6.99 -0.39
CA LYS A 25 8.23 -6.96 1.06
C LYS A 25 7.29 -8.08 1.53
N LEU A 26 6.59 -8.74 0.61
CA LEU A 26 5.61 -9.79 0.88
C LEU A 26 6.10 -11.18 0.42
N GLU A 27 7.40 -11.34 0.19
CA GLU A 27 7.97 -12.63 -0.15
C GLU A 27 7.68 -13.67 0.95
N GLY A 28 7.05 -14.79 0.57
CA GLY A 28 6.64 -15.86 1.49
C GLY A 28 5.34 -15.59 2.25
N ILE A 29 4.62 -14.50 1.95
CA ILE A 29 3.29 -14.23 2.52
C ILE A 29 2.22 -14.66 1.52
N GLU A 30 1.35 -15.58 1.92
CA GLU A 30 0.21 -16.04 1.12
C GLU A 30 -1.00 -15.10 1.31
N TYR A 31 -1.01 -13.97 0.58
CA TYR A 31 -2.06 -12.95 0.73
C TYR A 31 -2.99 -12.79 -0.49
N LEU A 32 -2.72 -13.46 -1.60
CA LEU A 32 -3.47 -13.25 -2.85
C LEU A 32 -4.94 -13.67 -2.73
N ASP A 33 -5.25 -14.69 -1.93
CA ASP A 33 -6.64 -15.13 -1.70
C ASP A 33 -7.48 -14.04 -1.00
N LEU A 34 -6.84 -13.09 -0.29
CA LEU A 34 -7.52 -11.95 0.34
C LEU A 34 -8.26 -11.08 -0.68
N TYR A 35 -7.86 -11.06 -1.96
CA TYR A 35 -8.61 -10.33 -2.99
C TYR A 35 -10.05 -10.85 -3.15
N GLY A 36 -10.29 -12.14 -2.89
CA GLY A 36 -11.60 -12.77 -2.98
C GLY A 36 -12.27 -12.96 -1.62
N ASP A 37 -11.50 -13.42 -0.63
CA ASP A 37 -12.04 -13.85 0.66
C ASP A 37 -12.25 -12.68 1.62
N GLU A 38 -11.31 -11.74 1.68
CA GLU A 38 -11.31 -10.61 2.62
C GLU A 38 -10.83 -9.31 1.93
N PRO A 39 -11.59 -8.80 0.94
CA PRO A 39 -11.14 -7.68 0.12
C PRO A 39 -10.92 -6.37 0.91
N SER A 40 -11.49 -6.25 2.11
CA SER A 40 -11.24 -5.11 3.01
C SER A 40 -9.78 -5.01 3.45
N ALA A 41 -9.03 -6.13 3.51
CA ALA A 41 -7.59 -6.08 3.78
C ALA A 41 -6.82 -5.45 2.60
N ILE A 42 -7.21 -5.81 1.37
CA ILE A 42 -6.62 -5.20 0.18
C ILE A 42 -7.01 -3.73 0.07
N GLU A 43 -8.27 -3.38 0.32
CA GLU A 43 -8.77 -2.00 0.36
C GLU A 43 -7.94 -1.13 1.31
N MET A 44 -7.71 -1.61 2.54
CA MET A 44 -6.91 -0.89 3.53
C MET A 44 -5.47 -0.66 3.06
N ALA A 45 -4.84 -1.63 2.39
CA ALA A 45 -3.50 -1.43 1.84
C ALA A 45 -3.47 -0.31 0.77
N TYR A 46 -4.51 -0.20 -0.05
CA TYR A 46 -4.62 0.93 -0.99
C TYR A 46 -4.90 2.25 -0.29
N ALA A 47 -5.71 2.27 0.77
CA ALA A 47 -5.94 3.46 1.58
C ALA A 47 -4.63 3.96 2.20
N ILE A 48 -3.88 3.08 2.87
CA ILE A 48 -2.56 3.40 3.44
C ILE A 48 -1.61 3.92 2.36
N PHE A 49 -1.52 3.23 1.21
CA PHE A 49 -0.67 3.68 0.11
C PHE A 49 -1.04 5.09 -0.35
N ALA A 50 -2.32 5.39 -0.51
CA ALA A 50 -2.80 6.68 -0.97
C ALA A 50 -2.62 7.79 0.06
N ASN A 51 -2.94 7.52 1.33
CA ASN A 51 -2.85 8.48 2.43
C ASN A 51 -1.39 8.88 2.68
N VAL A 52 -0.47 7.92 2.65
CA VAL A 52 0.96 8.15 2.88
C VAL A 52 1.65 8.81 1.67
N LEU A 53 1.04 8.78 0.48
CA LEU A 53 1.69 9.30 -0.74
C LEU A 53 1.87 10.82 -0.69
N GLU A 54 3.11 11.27 -0.62
CA GLU A 54 3.46 12.68 -0.71
C GLU A 54 3.64 13.09 -2.17
N VAL A 55 2.99 14.19 -2.54
CA VAL A 55 3.00 14.74 -3.90
C VAL A 55 3.30 16.24 -3.81
N ASP A 56 4.27 16.71 -4.60
CA ASP A 56 4.60 18.14 -4.67
C ASP A 56 3.60 18.95 -5.51
N GLU A 57 3.82 20.27 -5.59
CA GLU A 57 2.97 21.20 -6.33
C GLU A 57 2.91 20.91 -7.85
N GLU A 58 3.93 20.25 -8.41
CA GLU A 58 3.98 19.86 -9.82
C GLU A 58 3.29 18.50 -10.07
N GLY A 59 2.82 17.85 -9.00
CA GLY A 59 2.22 16.53 -9.07
C GLY A 59 3.24 15.40 -9.05
N THR A 60 4.49 15.63 -8.63
CA THR A 60 5.53 14.60 -8.54
C THR A 60 5.44 13.87 -7.21
N VAL A 61 5.38 12.55 -7.25
CA VAL A 61 5.43 11.69 -6.06
C VAL A 61 6.83 11.73 -5.44
N LEU A 62 6.93 12.03 -4.15
CA LEU A 62 8.19 12.21 -3.44
C LEU A 62 8.63 10.96 -2.67
N ASN A 63 7.68 10.15 -2.18
CA ASN A 63 7.95 9.10 -1.18
C ASN A 63 7.39 7.71 -1.55
N ALA A 64 7.21 7.39 -2.84
CA ALA A 64 6.52 6.18 -3.31
C ALA A 64 6.95 4.88 -2.58
N LYS A 65 8.25 4.66 -2.38
CA LYS A 65 8.77 3.45 -1.71
C LYS A 65 8.34 3.36 -0.25
N TYR A 66 8.27 4.50 0.43
CA TYR A 66 7.81 4.56 1.82
C TYR A 66 6.32 4.25 1.89
N ALA A 67 5.50 4.83 1.02
CA ALA A 67 4.08 4.50 0.92
C ALA A 67 3.84 3.01 0.60
N GLU A 68 4.60 2.43 -0.34
CA GLU A 68 4.57 0.99 -0.65
C GLU A 68 4.93 0.13 0.58
N GLU A 69 5.96 0.53 1.33
CA GLU A 69 6.38 -0.16 2.55
C GLU A 69 5.30 -0.10 3.63
N ARG A 70 4.70 1.07 3.88
CA ARG A 70 3.61 1.22 4.84
C ARG A 70 2.42 0.34 4.46
N ALA A 71 2.00 0.35 3.20
CA ALA A 71 0.88 -0.47 2.75
C ALA A 71 1.17 -1.98 2.82
N THR A 72 2.38 -2.41 2.49
CA THR A 72 2.74 -3.84 2.52
C THR A 72 3.04 -4.36 3.93
N ASN A 73 3.52 -3.51 4.84
CA ASN A 73 3.60 -3.85 6.24
C ASN A 73 2.22 -4.19 6.84
N TYR A 74 1.16 -3.50 6.39
CA TYR A 74 -0.21 -3.81 6.82
C TYR A 74 -0.62 -5.21 6.38
N ILE A 75 -0.48 -5.53 5.09
CA ILE A 75 -0.80 -6.86 4.56
C ILE A 75 0.01 -7.94 5.28
N ARG A 76 1.30 -7.70 5.52
CA ARG A 76 2.13 -8.64 6.27
C ARG A 76 1.63 -8.84 7.69
N SER A 77 1.32 -7.76 8.42
CA SER A 77 0.80 -7.85 9.80
C SER A 77 -0.57 -8.54 9.86
N TYR A 78 -1.36 -8.41 8.80
CA TYR A 78 -2.64 -9.08 8.65
C TYR A 78 -2.48 -10.60 8.49
N CYS A 79 -1.47 -11.04 7.74
CA CYS A 79 -1.22 -12.46 7.48
C CYS A 79 -0.30 -13.15 8.51
N ASP A 80 0.64 -12.42 9.11
CA ASP A 80 1.62 -12.93 10.08
C ASP A 80 1.43 -12.25 11.44
N PRO A 81 0.77 -12.92 12.41
CA PRO A 81 0.53 -12.37 13.75
C PRO A 81 1.78 -12.03 14.55
N LYS A 82 2.97 -12.48 14.11
CA LYS A 82 4.25 -12.17 14.75
C LYS A 82 4.91 -10.92 14.18
N PHE A 83 4.41 -10.40 13.06
CA PHE A 83 4.94 -9.20 12.44
C PHE A 83 4.30 -7.96 13.05
N GLU A 84 5.12 -7.14 13.72
CA GLU A 84 4.71 -5.86 14.27
C GLU A 84 5.14 -4.74 13.32
N VAL A 85 4.21 -3.82 13.03
CA VAL A 85 4.49 -2.67 12.17
C VAL A 85 5.20 -1.60 12.99
N GLU A 86 6.41 -1.23 12.56
CA GLU A 86 7.22 -0.20 13.19
C GLU A 86 7.65 0.88 12.17
N PRO A 87 7.36 2.17 12.42
CA PRO A 87 6.56 2.68 13.53
C PRO A 87 5.08 2.23 13.44
N PRO A 88 4.32 2.23 14.55
CA PRO A 88 2.88 2.01 14.51
C PRO A 88 2.19 2.95 13.51
N TYR A 89 1.02 2.56 13.01
CA TYR A 89 0.24 3.46 12.17
C TYR A 89 -0.26 4.66 12.97
N GLU A 90 -0.13 5.83 12.39
CA GLU A 90 -0.91 6.99 12.80
C GLU A 90 -2.36 6.81 12.32
N ASP A 91 -3.33 7.36 13.06
CA ASP A 91 -4.76 7.17 12.75
C ASP A 91 -5.09 7.56 11.30
N TRP A 92 -4.51 8.65 10.80
CA TRP A 92 -4.72 9.15 9.44
C TRP A 92 -4.17 8.23 8.36
N GLU A 93 -3.16 7.39 8.66
CA GLU A 93 -2.64 6.44 7.66
C GLU A 93 -3.68 5.38 7.31
N ILE A 94 -4.57 5.02 8.26
CA ILE A 94 -5.56 3.93 8.14
C ILE A 94 -7.00 4.43 7.95
N GLU A 95 -7.20 5.73 7.75
CA GLU A 95 -8.53 6.28 7.44
C GLU A 95 -8.97 5.89 6.02
N LEU A 96 -10.24 5.47 5.88
CA LEU A 96 -10.88 5.23 4.59
C LEU A 96 -11.62 6.53 4.17
N HIS A 97 -11.15 7.19 3.10
CA HIS A 97 -11.69 8.45 2.57
C HIS A 97 -12.64 8.27 1.38
#